data_AF-A0A8B7AE20-F1
#
_entry.id   AF-A0A8B7AE20-F1
#
_cell.length_a   1.000
_cell.length_b   1.000
_cell.length_c   1.000
_cell.angle_alpha   90.00
_cell.angle_beta   90.00
_cell.angle_gamma   90.00
#
_symmetry.space_group_name_H-M   'P 1'
#
loop_
_entity.id
_entity.type
_entity.pdbx_description
1 polymer ?
#
loop_
_entity_poly.entity_id
_entity_poly.type
_entity_poly.pdbx_seq_one_letter_code
_entity_poly.pdbx_strand_id
1 'polypeptide(L)'
;MAAFFALAAFVQLVYTIPAGLTLFVGLNPLVTGNCIWKSISAIHILFCIIWALGLGYYLFLHTQQNILHEEEGRELFGLVIILAWMSLCYSSSKNPVGGRIQLAIAIVISLFPFISWVYIYMNEEMRSSWPTHCKTVI
;
A
#
# COMPACT_ATOMS: atom_id res chain seq x y z
N MET A 1 6.10 4.02 -6.89
CA MET A 1 5.14 3.96 -5.77
C MET A 1 4.42 5.27 -5.48
N ALA A 2 5.07 6.44 -5.44
CA ALA A 2 4.38 7.72 -5.19
C ALA A 2 3.15 7.94 -6.10
N ALA A 3 3.29 7.71 -7.41
CA ALA A 3 2.19 7.83 -8.37
C ALA A 3 1.03 6.85 -8.07
N PHE A 4 1.34 5.61 -7.70
CA PHE A 4 0.34 4.62 -7.31
C PHE A 4 -0.44 5.08 -6.07
N PHE A 5 0.25 5.53 -5.02
CA PHE A 5 -0.41 6.07 -3.83
C PHE A 5 -1.20 7.34 -4.12
N ALA A 6 -0.73 8.20 -5.03
CA ALA A 6 -1.48 9.40 -5.43
C ALA A 6 -2.79 9.04 -6.16
N LEU A 7 -2.77 8.04 -7.03
CA LEU A 7 -3.97 7.51 -7.68
C LEU A 7 -4.93 6.88 -6.64
N ALA A 8 -4.40 6.10 -5.70
CA ALA A 8 -5.21 5.54 -4.61
C ALA A 8 -5.79 6.63 -3.69
N ALA A 9 -5.07 7.74 -3.49
CA ALA A 9 -5.53 8.88 -2.69
C ALA A 9 -6.76 9.60 -3.29
N PHE A 10 -6.98 9.46 -4.60
CA PHE A 10 -8.18 10.00 -5.26
C PHE A 10 -9.47 9.35 -4.74
N VAL A 11 -9.40 8.08 -4.32
CA VAL A 11 -10.55 7.32 -3.83
C VAL A 11 -10.51 7.08 -2.32
N GLN A 12 -9.32 7.10 -1.69
CA GLN A 12 -9.16 6.80 -0.27
C GLN A 12 -8.12 7.71 0.40
N LEU A 13 -8.56 8.52 1.37
CA LEU A 13 -7.72 9.53 2.01
C LEU A 13 -6.48 8.97 2.73
N VAL A 14 -6.53 7.70 3.18
CA VAL A 14 -5.42 7.02 3.88
C VAL A 14 -4.13 6.99 3.04
N TYR A 15 -4.24 7.03 1.70
CA TYR A 15 -3.09 7.01 0.80
C TYR A 15 -2.42 8.37 0.60
N THR A 16 -3.03 9.47 1.06
CA THR A 16 -2.48 10.83 0.89
C THR A 16 -1.15 11.00 1.61
N ILE A 17 -1.07 10.53 2.85
CA ILE A 17 0.14 10.60 3.68
C ILE A 17 1.28 9.78 3.04
N PRO A 18 1.13 8.49 2.70
CA PRO A 18 2.19 7.71 2.09
C PRO A 18 2.54 8.19 0.68
N ALA A 19 1.60 8.77 -0.08
CA ALA A 19 1.89 9.42 -1.36
C ALA A 19 2.89 10.59 -1.18
N GLY A 20 2.60 11.51 -0.25
CA GLY A 20 3.47 12.64 0.05
C GLY A 20 4.83 12.20 0.59
N LEU A 21 4.86 11.30 1.58
CA LEU A 21 6.10 10.79 2.15
C LEU A 21 6.96 10.06 1.10
N THR A 22 6.35 9.27 0.22
CA THR A 22 7.06 8.56 -0.85
C THR A 22 7.56 9.52 -1.94
N LEU A 23 6.81 10.57 -2.24
CA LEU A 23 7.25 11.63 -3.16
C LEU A 23 8.51 12.31 -2.63
N PHE A 24 8.53 12.69 -1.34
CA PHE A 24 9.73 13.29 -0.74
C PHE A 24 10.95 12.36 -0.80
N VAL A 25 10.76 11.05 -0.58
CA VAL A 25 11.84 10.06 -0.73
C VAL A 25 12.36 9.99 -2.16
N GLY A 26 11.46 10.08 -3.16
CA GLY A 26 11.84 10.09 -4.58
C GLY A 26 12.58 11.37 -5.00
N LEU A 27 12.24 12.52 -4.42
CA LEU A 27 12.91 13.79 -4.67
C LEU A 27 14.28 13.88 -3.97
N ASN A 28 14.35 13.44 -2.71
CA ASN A 28 15.59 13.42 -1.95
C ASN A 28 15.60 12.26 -0.95
N PRO A 29 16.33 11.16 -1.23
CA PRO A 29 16.33 9.98 -0.37
C PRO A 29 16.89 10.24 1.04
N LEU A 30 17.68 11.32 1.22
CA LEU A 30 18.22 11.72 2.52
C LEU A 30 17.11 12.14 3.51
N VAL A 31 15.91 12.48 3.03
CA VAL A 31 14.76 12.82 3.87
C VAL A 31 14.38 11.70 4.85
N THR A 32 14.65 10.45 4.49
CA THR A 32 14.40 9.28 5.35
C THR A 32 15.20 9.31 6.65
N GLY A 33 16.32 10.05 6.67
CA GLY A 33 17.13 10.27 7.87
C GLY A 33 16.53 11.30 8.85
N ASN A 34 15.61 12.15 8.40
CA ASN A 34 15.02 13.22 9.21
C ASN A 34 14.07 12.66 10.29
N CYS A 35 14.19 13.19 11.51
CA CYS A 35 13.32 12.85 12.64
C CYS A 35 11.84 13.11 12.34
N ILE A 36 11.52 14.23 11.66
CA ILE A 36 10.13 14.58 11.31
C ILE A 36 9.53 13.52 10.38
N TRP A 37 10.24 13.18 9.29
CA TRP A 37 9.78 12.16 8.34
C TRP A 37 9.61 10.81 9.02
N LYS A 38 10.56 10.41 9.87
CA LYS A 38 10.49 9.15 10.63
C LYS A 38 9.31 9.11 11.61
N SER A 39 9.03 10.21 12.31
CA SER A 39 7.92 10.30 13.25
C SER A 39 6.58 10.17 12.54
N ILE A 40 6.35 10.96 11.48
CA ILE A 40 5.12 10.90 10.68
C ILE A 40 4.95 9.51 10.07
N SER A 41 6.01 8.94 9.50
CA SER A 41 5.99 7.59 8.95
C SER A 41 5.64 6.54 10.01
N ALA A 42 6.22 6.62 11.21
CA ALA A 42 5.98 5.66 12.28
C ALA A 42 4.52 5.73 12.77
N ILE A 43 3.98 6.93 13.00
CA ILE A 43 2.59 7.12 13.40
C ILE A 43 1.64 6.55 12.35
N HIS A 44 1.89 6.85 11.07
CA HIS A 44 1.06 6.35 9.98
C HIS A 44 1.12 4.82 9.85
N ILE A 45 2.31 4.22 9.98
CA ILE A 45 2.48 2.76 10.01
C ILE A 45 1.68 2.14 11.17
N LEU A 46 1.75 2.71 12.38
CA LEU A 46 1.01 2.20 13.53
C LEU A 46 -0.51 2.24 13.29
N PHE A 47 -1.01 3.35 12.75
CA PHE A 47 -2.43 3.47 12.41
C PHE A 47 -2.84 2.43 11.36
N CYS A 48 -2.03 2.25 10.31
CA CYS A 48 -2.28 1.25 9.27
C CYS A 48 -2.24 -0.19 9.83
N ILE A 49 -1.37 -0.50 10.79
CA ILE A 49 -1.33 -1.82 11.45
C ILE A 49 -2.64 -2.06 12.22
N ILE A 50 -3.06 -1.11 13.05
CA ILE A 50 -4.28 -1.24 13.85
C ILE A 50 -5.49 -1.44 12.92
N TRP A 51 -5.58 -0.63 11.86
CA TRP A 51 -6.65 -0.72 10.88
C TRP A 51 -6.63 -2.05 10.12
N ALA A 52 -5.46 -2.49 9.65
CA ALA A 52 -5.29 -3.78 8.96
C ALA A 52 -5.65 -4.98 9.86
N LEU A 53 -5.34 -4.92 11.15
CA LEU A 53 -5.75 -5.95 12.11
C LEU A 53 -7.27 -5.99 12.29
N GLY A 54 -7.92 -4.82 12.37
CA GLY A 54 -9.38 -4.72 12.44
C GLY A 54 -10.07 -5.30 11.21
N LEU A 55 -9.62 -4.90 10.03
CA LEU A 55 -10.06 -5.44 8.73
C LEU A 55 -9.81 -6.94 8.60
N GLY A 56 -8.61 -7.40 8.98
CA GLY A 56 -8.24 -8.82 8.95
C GLY A 56 -9.11 -9.65 9.88
N TYR A 57 -9.41 -9.16 11.08
CA TYR A 57 -10.33 -9.83 12.01
C TYR A 57 -11.76 -9.86 11.48
N TYR A 58 -12.24 -8.74 10.91
CA TYR A 58 -13.56 -8.67 10.30
C TYR A 58 -13.71 -9.68 9.15
N LEU A 59 -12.74 -9.71 8.23
CA LEU A 59 -12.70 -10.64 7.10
C LEU A 59 -12.61 -12.09 7.55
N PHE A 60 -11.82 -12.39 8.58
CA PHE A 60 -11.71 -13.75 9.13
C PHE A 60 -13.06 -14.28 9.63
N LEU A 61 -13.92 -13.41 10.17
CA LEU A 61 -15.23 -13.79 10.67
C LEU A 61 -16.34 -13.80 9.61
N HIS A 62 -16.25 -12.93 8.60
CA HIS A 62 -17.37 -12.65 7.69
C HIS A 62 -17.13 -13.07 6.24
N THR A 63 -15.89 -13.35 5.83
CA THR A 63 -15.61 -13.71 4.43
C THR A 63 -15.80 -15.21 4.21
N GLN A 64 -16.52 -15.56 3.15
CA GLN A 64 -16.70 -16.94 2.66
C GLN A 64 -15.99 -17.17 1.31
N GLN A 65 -15.53 -16.11 0.64
CA GLN A 65 -14.94 -16.14 -0.70
C GLN A 65 -13.53 -15.52 -0.74
N ASN A 66 -12.94 -15.46 -1.93
CA ASN A 66 -11.61 -14.89 -2.15
C ASN A 66 -11.53 -13.41 -1.71
N ILE A 67 -10.50 -13.08 -0.93
CA ILE A 67 -10.27 -11.75 -0.32
C ILE A 67 -10.34 -10.59 -1.34
N LEU A 68 -9.95 -10.81 -2.60
CA LEU A 68 -9.95 -9.76 -3.62
C LEU A 68 -11.35 -9.38 -4.16
N HIS A 69 -12.37 -10.23 -3.98
CA HIS A 69 -13.73 -9.93 -4.40
C HIS A 69 -14.40 -8.94 -3.44
N GLU A 70 -14.07 -9.03 -2.16
CA GLU A 70 -14.57 -8.13 -1.13
C GLU A 70 -13.84 -6.78 -1.17
N GLU A 71 -14.58 -5.69 -0.95
CA GLU A 71 -14.02 -4.34 -0.87
C GLU A 71 -13.02 -4.21 0.29
N GLU A 72 -13.41 -4.71 1.45
CA GLU A 72 -12.59 -4.79 2.67
C GLU A 72 -11.28 -5.54 2.43
N GLY A 73 -11.30 -6.61 1.64
CA GLY A 73 -10.10 -7.38 1.34
C GLY A 73 -9.13 -6.67 0.39
N ARG A 74 -9.65 -5.87 -0.55
CA ARG A 74 -8.83 -4.98 -1.39
C ARG A 74 -8.24 -3.82 -0.58
N GLU A 75 -8.99 -3.29 0.38
CA GLU A 75 -8.49 -2.27 1.31
C GLU A 75 -7.35 -2.83 2.17
N LEU A 76 -7.54 -4.01 2.78
CA LEU A 76 -6.51 -4.70 3.55
C LEU A 76 -5.24 -4.93 2.73
N PHE A 77 -5.38 -5.37 1.48
CA PHE A 77 -4.27 -5.58 0.56
C PHE A 77 -3.46 -4.30 0.32
N GLY A 78 -4.15 -3.18 0.10
CA GLY A 78 -3.51 -1.89 -0.09
C GLY A 78 -2.79 -1.37 1.17
N LEU A 79 -3.34 -1.61 2.36
CA LEU A 79 -2.67 -1.32 3.64
C LEU A 79 -1.37 -2.12 3.78
N VAL A 80 -1.36 -3.40 3.40
CA VAL A 80 -0.16 -4.23 3.43
C VAL A 80 0.93 -3.66 2.51
N ILE A 81 0.57 -3.15 1.32
CA ILE A 81 1.51 -2.49 0.41
C ILE A 81 2.08 -1.21 1.05
N ILE A 82 1.24 -0.37 1.68
CA ILE A 82 1.69 0.82 2.41
C ILE A 82 2.68 0.41 3.51
N LEU A 83 2.31 -0.57 4.34
CA LEU A 83 3.14 -1.03 5.45
C LEU A 83 4.49 -1.56 4.98
N ALA A 84 4.51 -2.39 3.95
CA ALA A 84 5.73 -2.96 3.39
C ALA A 84 6.64 -1.85 2.82
N TRP A 85 6.07 -0.93 2.04
CA TRP A 85 6.82 0.17 1.43
C TRP A 85 7.37 1.16 2.46
N MET A 86 6.52 1.62 3.38
CA MET A 86 6.91 2.60 4.40
C MET A 86 7.94 2.01 5.37
N SER A 87 7.82 0.73 5.74
CA SER A 87 8.82 0.04 6.57
C SER A 87 10.17 -0.09 5.87
N LEU A 88 10.17 -0.33 4.56
CA LEU A 88 11.38 -0.37 3.75
C LEU A 88 12.07 0.99 3.70
N CYS A 89 11.31 2.06 3.41
CA CYS A 89 11.83 3.43 3.44
C CYS A 89 12.36 3.83 4.82
N TYR A 90 11.64 3.47 5.89
CA TYR A 90 12.04 3.74 7.28
C TYR A 90 13.35 3.04 7.66
N SER A 91 13.55 1.82 7.17
CA SER A 91 14.73 1.00 7.47
C SER A 91 15.94 1.30 6.58
N SER A 92 15.73 2.00 5.46
CA SER A 92 16.78 2.34 4.50
C SER A 92 17.90 3.20 5.10
N SER A 93 17.57 4.06 6.06
CA SER A 93 18.57 4.93 6.72
C SER A 93 19.53 4.18 7.66
N LYS A 94 19.29 2.91 7.99
CA LYS A 94 19.99 2.22 9.08
C LYS A 94 21.13 1.29 8.62
N ASN A 95 21.15 0.81 7.37
CA ASN A 95 22.09 -0.23 6.93
C ASN A 95 22.55 -0.08 5.46
N PRO A 96 23.76 0.44 5.19
CA PRO A 96 24.28 0.58 3.81
C PRO A 96 24.57 -0.76 3.11
N VAL A 97 24.92 -1.82 3.86
CA VAL A 97 25.22 -3.17 3.30
C VAL A 97 23.95 -3.87 2.78
N GLY A 98 22.78 -3.51 3.33
CA GLY A 98 21.48 -4.04 2.90
C GLY A 98 20.89 -3.39 1.64
N GLY A 99 21.56 -2.37 1.08
CA GLY A 99 20.99 -1.53 0.02
C GLY A 99 20.56 -2.28 -1.25
N ARG A 100 21.32 -3.32 -1.65
CA ARG A 100 20.96 -4.14 -2.83
C ARG A 100 19.72 -5.00 -2.59
N ILE A 101 19.59 -5.59 -1.40
CA ILE A 101 18.43 -6.40 -1.02
C ILE A 101 17.20 -5.50 -0.87
N GLN A 102 17.36 -4.34 -0.23
CA GLN A 102 16.28 -3.35 -0.13
C GLN A 102 15.82 -2.86 -1.49
N LEU A 103 16.74 -2.61 -2.44
CA LEU A 103 16.39 -2.24 -3.80
C LEU A 103 15.60 -3.35 -4.50
N ALA A 104 16.04 -4.61 -4.40
CA ALA A 104 15.33 -5.75 -4.98
C ALA A 104 13.91 -5.87 -4.40
N ILE A 105 13.76 -5.77 -3.08
CA ILE A 105 12.45 -5.80 -2.42
C ILE A 105 11.59 -4.61 -2.87
N ALA A 106 12.16 -3.41 -2.99
CA ALA A 106 11.45 -2.23 -3.46
C ALA A 106 10.93 -2.39 -4.90
N ILE A 107 11.71 -3.02 -5.78
CA ILE A 107 11.29 -3.35 -7.14
C ILE A 107 10.11 -4.31 -7.10
N VAL A 108 10.20 -5.40 -6.33
CA VAL A 108 9.11 -6.39 -6.20
C VAL A 108 7.83 -5.75 -5.68
N ILE A 109 7.91 -5.00 -4.58
CA ILE A 109 6.76 -4.27 -4.02
C ILE A 109 6.20 -3.29 -5.06
N SER A 110 7.05 -2.66 -5.87
CA SER A 110 6.61 -1.69 -6.88
C SER A 110 5.88 -2.32 -8.07
N LEU A 111 6.21 -3.56 -8.42
CA LEU A 111 5.55 -4.29 -9.51
C LEU A 111 4.20 -4.84 -9.09
N PHE A 112 4.02 -5.13 -7.80
CA PHE A 112 2.85 -5.82 -7.29
C PHE A 112 1.50 -5.09 -7.54
N PRO A 113 1.38 -3.76 -7.35
CA PRO A 113 0.17 -3.04 -7.72
C PRO A 113 -0.14 -3.11 -9.22
N PHE A 114 0.88 -3.06 -10.06
CA PHE A 114 0.71 -3.13 -11.52
C PHE A 114 0.23 -4.51 -11.95
N ILE A 115 0.85 -5.57 -11.44
CA ILE A 115 0.44 -6.95 -11.70
C ILE A 115 -1.00 -7.19 -11.23
N SER A 116 -1.33 -6.70 -10.02
CA SER A 116 -2.68 -6.83 -9.47
C SER A 116 -3.72 -6.09 -10.32
N TRP A 117 -3.39 -4.90 -10.81
CA TRP A 117 -4.24 -4.14 -11.73
C TRP A 117 -4.47 -4.89 -13.05
N VAL A 118 -3.41 -5.42 -13.68
CA VAL A 118 -3.54 -6.23 -14.91
C VAL A 118 -4.41 -7.46 -14.67
N TYR A 119 -4.23 -8.14 -13.54
CA TYR A 119 -5.01 -9.31 -13.17
C TYR A 119 -6.50 -8.98 -13.02
N ILE A 120 -6.84 -7.90 -12.31
CA ILE A 120 -8.23 -7.43 -12.15
C ILE A 120 -8.83 -7.04 -13.51
N TYR A 121 -8.06 -6.34 -14.36
CA TYR A 121 -8.53 -5.90 -15.66
C TYR A 121 -8.84 -7.07 -16.60
N MET A 122 -8.03 -8.13 -16.56
CA MET A 122 -8.24 -9.36 -17.35
C MET A 122 -9.36 -10.26 -16.80
N ASN A 123 -9.65 -10.19 -15.50
CA ASN A 123 -10.65 -11.05 -14.86
C ASN A 123 -12.03 -10.38 -14.84
N GLU A 124 -12.77 -10.55 -15.94
CA GLU A 124 -14.10 -9.96 -16.10
C GLU A 124 -15.12 -10.45 -15.07
N GLU A 125 -15.02 -11.72 -14.65
CA GLU A 125 -15.87 -12.30 -13.62
C GLU A 125 -15.71 -11.55 -12.30
N MET A 126 -14.47 -11.32 -11.88
CA MET A 126 -14.16 -10.53 -10.68
C MET A 126 -14.76 -9.13 -10.78
N ARG A 127 -14.54 -8.41 -11.88
CA ARG A 127 -15.09 -7.06 -12.07
C ARG A 127 -16.62 -7.04 -12.09
N SER A 128 -17.25 -8.07 -12.65
CA SER A 128 -18.71 -8.18 -12.71
C SER A 128 -19.34 -8.40 -11.32
N SER A 129 -18.63 -9.11 -10.43
CA SER A 129 -19.06 -9.39 -9.06
C SER A 129 -19.01 -8.17 -8.12
N TRP A 130 -18.30 -7.11 -8.51
CA TRP A 130 -18.14 -5.94 -7.64
C TRP A 130 -19.40 -5.10 -7.48
N PRO A 131 -19.55 -4.42 -6.33
CA PRO A 131 -20.59 -3.41 -6.12
C PRO A 131 -20.55 -2.31 -7.19
N THR A 132 -21.70 -1.69 -7.47
CA THR A 132 -21.82 -0.66 -8.51
C THR A 132 -20.91 0.55 -8.28
N HIS A 133 -20.67 0.93 -7.02
CA HIS A 133 -19.75 2.02 -6.68
C HIS A 133 -18.27 1.68 -6.93
N CYS A 134 -17.90 0.41 -7.03
CA CYS A 134 -16.53 0.00 -7.37
C CYS A 134 -16.28 -0.14 -8.88
N LYS A 135 -17.35 -0.18 -9.70
CA LYS A 135 -17.24 -0.41 -11.16
C LYS A 135 -16.90 0.85 -11.95
N THR A 136 -17.19 2.03 -11.43
CA THR A 136 -16.94 3.32 -12.07
C THR A 136 -15.48 3.76 -12.04
N VAL A 137 -14.60 2.99 -11.40
CA VAL A 137 -13.19 3.33 -11.13
C VAL A 137 -12.23 2.67 -12.12
N ILE A 138 -12.70 1.72 -12.94
CA ILE A 138 -11.93 1.02 -13.99
C ILE A 138 -12.23 1.65 -15.35
#